data_AF-A0A0G0JA73-F1
#
_entry.id   AF-A0A0G0JA73-F1
#
_cell.length_a   1.000
_cell.length_b   1.000
_cell.length_c   1.000
_cell.angle_alpha   90.00
_cell.angle_beta   90.00
_cell.angle_gamma   90.00
#
_symmetry.space_group_name_H-M   'P 1'
#
loop_
_entity.id
_entity.type
_entity.pdbx_description
1 polymer ?
#
loop_
_entity_poly.entity_id
_entity_poly.type
_entity_poly.pdbx_seq_one_letter_code
_entity_poly.pdbx_strand_id
1 'polypeptide(L)'
;MKRSELFQKNKLTRTITVFIIILIVTLLLVFTIGFKLLLNTSIFVANLFSKTSAPALNKTEEIYGSIIIDNIPTATNSAKFIISGSVINYEKLAFFLNGEKVKEIDLKSSDNFSEEIGDLEKGSNKVYIKASSSDNKSKKTTNTYSVLFKEEKPKLDITQPKDKETISQSEILLKGLTDKEVFIRVNDLPVVVDAVGNFQTNIRLKEGENLIEIVASDIAGNIETKNLNVIYQKE
;
A
#
# COMPACT_ATOMS: atom_id res chain seq x y z
N MET A 1 4.24 -98.47 -26.42
CA MET A 1 3.87 -97.35 -25.53
C MET A 1 4.18 -95.95 -26.11
N LYS A 2 5.36 -95.70 -26.72
CA LYS A 2 5.77 -94.35 -27.20
C LYS A 2 4.85 -93.62 -28.22
N ARG A 3 4.10 -94.31 -29.09
CA ARG A 3 3.24 -93.64 -30.11
C ARG A 3 1.94 -93.05 -29.54
N SER A 4 1.38 -93.64 -28.48
CA SER A 4 0.16 -93.15 -27.81
C SER A 4 0.44 -91.85 -27.03
N GLU A 5 1.58 -91.78 -26.36
CA GLU A 5 2.02 -90.59 -25.62
C GLU A 5 2.30 -89.40 -26.55
N LEU A 6 2.90 -89.65 -27.72
CA LEU A 6 3.11 -88.64 -28.75
C LEU A 6 1.80 -88.08 -29.31
N PHE A 7 0.80 -88.95 -29.52
CA PHE A 7 -0.52 -88.52 -29.99
C PHE A 7 -1.29 -87.72 -28.93
N GLN A 8 -1.25 -88.15 -27.67
CA GLN A 8 -1.85 -87.40 -26.56
C GLN A 8 -1.13 -86.05 -26.32
N LYS A 9 0.20 -86.02 -26.40
CA LYS A 9 1.00 -84.78 -26.29
C LYS A 9 0.65 -83.79 -27.41
N ASN A 10 0.53 -84.25 -28.65
CA ASN A 10 0.15 -83.41 -29.79
C ASN A 10 -1.30 -82.90 -29.69
N LYS A 11 -2.22 -83.70 -29.14
CA LYS A 11 -3.61 -83.28 -28.88
C LYS A 11 -3.68 -82.22 -27.77
N LEU A 12 -2.88 -82.39 -26.71
CA LEU A 12 -2.78 -81.46 -25.59
C LEU A 12 -2.17 -80.12 -26.01
N THR A 13 -1.04 -80.13 -26.73
CA THR A 13 -0.41 -78.90 -27.22
C THR A 13 -1.32 -78.14 -28.17
N ARG A 14 -2.01 -78.81 -29.10
CA ARG A 14 -2.99 -78.16 -29.98
C ARG A 14 -4.12 -77.48 -29.21
N THR A 15 -4.60 -78.12 -28.14
CA THR A 15 -5.68 -77.58 -27.31
C THR A 15 -5.22 -76.35 -26.53
N ILE A 16 -4.02 -76.39 -25.94
CA ILE A 16 -3.41 -75.25 -25.25
C ILE A 16 -3.17 -74.07 -26.22
N THR A 17 -2.64 -74.33 -27.42
CA THR A 17 -2.42 -73.27 -28.42
C THR A 17 -3.72 -72.59 -28.83
N VAL A 18 -4.82 -73.35 -29.00
CA VAL A 18 -6.14 -72.77 -29.31
C VAL A 18 -6.64 -71.88 -28.17
N PHE A 19 -6.50 -72.30 -26.91
CA PHE A 19 -6.88 -71.47 -25.75
C PHE A 19 -6.04 -70.19 -25.65
N ILE A 20 -4.73 -70.26 -25.92
CA ILE A 20 -3.86 -69.08 -25.93
C ILE A 20 -4.29 -68.09 -27.03
N ILE A 21 -4.60 -68.59 -28.23
CA ILE A 21 -5.10 -67.74 -29.32
C ILE A 21 -6.41 -67.07 -28.93
N ILE A 22 -7.36 -67.82 -28.37
CA ILE A 22 -8.64 -67.26 -27.90
C ILE A 22 -8.41 -66.19 -26.82
N LEU A 23 -7.51 -66.42 -25.87
CA LEU A 23 -7.17 -65.45 -24.83
C LEU A 23 -6.61 -64.16 -25.44
N ILE A 24 -5.68 -64.27 -26.39
CA ILE A 24 -5.08 -63.12 -27.08
C ILE A 24 -6.13 -62.34 -27.87
N VAL A 25 -7.00 -63.03 -28.61
CA VAL A 25 -8.10 -62.39 -29.35
C VAL A 25 -9.07 -61.68 -28.40
N THR A 26 -9.39 -62.29 -27.27
CA THR A 26 -10.27 -61.68 -26.26
C THR A 26 -9.64 -60.43 -25.65
N LEU A 27 -8.35 -60.48 -25.31
CA LEU A 27 -7.59 -59.32 -24.82
C LEU A 27 -7.56 -58.18 -25.85
N LEU A 28 -7.32 -58.49 -27.12
CA LEU A 28 -7.34 -57.51 -28.20
C LEU A 28 -8.74 -56.89 -28.36
N LEU A 29 -9.81 -57.68 -28.25
CA LEU A 29 -11.19 -57.20 -28.33
C LEU A 29 -11.52 -56.26 -27.15
N VAL A 30 -11.12 -56.62 -25.93
CA VAL A 30 -11.29 -55.76 -24.75
C VAL A 30 -10.52 -54.44 -24.89
N PHE A 31 -9.28 -54.49 -25.40
CA PHE A 31 -8.46 -53.29 -25.54
C PHE A 31 -8.93 -52.38 -26.67
N THR A 32 -9.33 -52.94 -27.82
CA THR A 32 -9.75 -52.17 -29.00
C THR A 32 -11.20 -51.68 -28.92
N ILE A 33 -12.11 -52.56 -28.53
CA ILE A 33 -13.56 -52.30 -28.54
C ILE A 33 -14.05 -51.98 -27.13
N GLY A 34 -13.57 -52.71 -26.11
CA GLY A 34 -14.00 -52.54 -24.72
C GLY A 34 -13.69 -51.14 -24.17
N PHE A 35 -12.49 -50.60 -24.43
CA PHE A 35 -12.14 -49.24 -23.98
C PHE A 35 -13.04 -48.16 -24.60
N LYS A 36 -13.37 -48.28 -25.90
CA LYS A 36 -14.28 -47.36 -26.59
C LYS A 36 -15.72 -47.46 -26.07
N LEU A 37 -16.16 -48.67 -25.73
CA LEU A 37 -17.44 -48.91 -25.06
C LEU A 37 -17.49 -48.29 -23.67
N LEU A 38 -16.43 -48.41 -22.86
CA LEU A 38 -16.35 -47.79 -21.53
C LEU A 38 -16.40 -46.26 -21.61
N LEU A 39 -15.69 -45.65 -22.56
CA LEU A 39 -15.74 -44.20 -22.79
C LEU A 39 -17.14 -43.73 -23.21
N ASN A 40 -17.75 -44.39 -24.20
CA ASN A 40 -19.06 -44.00 -24.69
C ASN A 40 -20.18 -44.23 -23.66
N THR A 41 -20.11 -45.33 -22.90
CA THR A 41 -21.05 -45.60 -21.81
C THR A 41 -20.86 -44.63 -20.65
N SER A 42 -19.62 -44.24 -20.33
CA SER A 42 -19.33 -43.20 -19.32
C SER A 42 -19.93 -41.85 -19.70
N ILE A 43 -19.79 -41.43 -20.97
CA ILE A 43 -20.40 -40.17 -21.46
C ILE A 43 -21.93 -40.28 -21.45
N PHE A 44 -22.49 -41.42 -21.86
CA PHE A 44 -23.94 -41.64 -21.85
C PHE A 44 -24.49 -41.59 -20.42
N VAL A 45 -23.84 -42.27 -19.47
CA VAL A 45 -24.18 -42.28 -18.04
C VAL A 45 -24.01 -40.88 -17.46
N ALA A 46 -22.91 -40.19 -17.77
CA ALA A 46 -22.70 -38.80 -17.39
C ALA A 46 -23.83 -37.91 -17.90
N ASN A 47 -24.27 -38.06 -19.16
CA ASN A 47 -25.38 -37.28 -19.74
C ASN A 47 -26.76 -37.67 -19.18
N LEU A 48 -26.93 -38.91 -18.73
CA LEU A 48 -28.16 -39.38 -18.09
C LEU A 48 -28.30 -38.81 -16.67
N PHE A 49 -27.18 -38.59 -15.97
CA PHE A 49 -27.12 -38.03 -14.62
C PHE A 49 -26.81 -36.52 -14.57
N SER A 50 -26.31 -35.91 -15.66
CA SER A 50 -25.93 -34.49 -15.74
C SER A 50 -27.08 -33.55 -16.11
N LYS A 51 -28.34 -33.96 -15.89
CA LYS A 51 -29.48 -33.03 -15.93
C LYS A 51 -29.46 -31.99 -14.79
N THR A 52 -28.39 -31.96 -14.01
CA THR A 52 -27.91 -30.76 -13.32
C THR A 52 -26.59 -30.38 -13.99
N SER A 53 -26.60 -29.30 -14.75
CA SER A 53 -25.38 -28.63 -15.21
C SER A 53 -24.47 -28.46 -14.00
N ALA A 54 -23.39 -29.25 -13.95
CA ALA A 54 -22.28 -28.93 -13.08
C ALA A 54 -21.95 -27.46 -13.40
N PRO A 55 -22.00 -26.54 -12.42
CA PRO A 55 -21.64 -25.16 -12.69
C PRO A 55 -20.25 -25.24 -13.29
N ALA A 56 -20.04 -24.56 -14.42
CA ALA A 56 -18.69 -24.32 -14.91
C ALA A 56 -17.85 -23.94 -13.69
N LEU A 57 -16.70 -24.59 -13.50
CA LEU A 57 -15.70 -24.09 -12.57
C LEU A 57 -15.38 -22.68 -13.07
N ASN A 58 -16.11 -21.69 -12.55
CA ASN A 58 -15.68 -20.31 -12.52
C ASN A 58 -14.43 -20.39 -11.67
N LYS A 59 -13.29 -20.58 -12.33
CA LYS A 59 -12.01 -20.23 -11.76
C LYS A 59 -12.14 -18.74 -11.53
N THR A 60 -12.67 -18.37 -10.37
CA THR A 60 -12.47 -17.03 -9.83
C THR A 60 -10.97 -17.00 -9.62
N GLU A 61 -10.24 -16.61 -10.65
CA GLU A 61 -8.88 -16.14 -10.50
C GLU A 61 -9.05 -14.89 -9.65
N GLU A 62 -9.11 -15.07 -8.34
CA GLU A 62 -8.86 -14.00 -7.39
C GLU A 62 -7.41 -13.61 -7.65
N ILE A 63 -7.23 -12.70 -8.60
CA ILE A 63 -5.95 -12.11 -8.90
C ILE A 63 -5.50 -11.46 -7.59
N TYR A 64 -4.49 -12.06 -6.95
CA TYR A 64 -3.86 -11.52 -5.76
C TYR A 64 -3.07 -10.28 -6.17
N GLY A 65 -3.77 -9.17 -6.37
CA GLY A 65 -3.18 -7.87 -6.61
C GLY A 65 -2.91 -7.13 -5.29
N SER A 66 -1.83 -6.37 -5.26
CA SER A 66 -1.45 -5.51 -4.14
C SER A 66 -1.24 -4.09 -4.59
N ILE A 67 -1.56 -3.14 -3.71
CA ILE A 67 -1.22 -1.74 -3.84
C ILE A 67 -0.54 -1.34 -2.53
N ILE A 68 0.64 -0.75 -2.63
CA ILE A 68 1.47 -0.32 -1.52
C ILE A 68 1.72 1.18 -1.71
N ILE A 69 1.49 1.96 -0.65
CA ILE A 69 1.79 3.39 -0.65
C ILE A 69 3.13 3.58 0.03
N ASP A 70 4.09 4.13 -0.70
CA ASP A 70 5.44 4.37 -0.19
C ASP A 70 5.53 5.75 0.47
N ASN A 71 4.87 6.75 -0.11
CA ASN A 71 4.86 8.10 0.42
C ASN A 71 3.48 8.76 0.28
N ILE A 72 2.99 9.26 1.42
CA ILE A 72 1.89 10.20 1.51
C ILE A 72 2.13 11.08 2.75
N PRO A 73 2.19 12.41 2.61
CA PRO A 73 2.42 13.28 3.75
C PRO A 73 1.23 13.28 4.69
N THR A 74 1.49 13.40 5.99
CA THR A 74 0.43 13.57 7.00
C THR A 74 -0.09 15.01 7.08
N ALA A 75 0.72 15.98 6.65
CA ALA A 75 0.36 17.39 6.55
C ALA A 75 1.14 18.08 5.42
N THR A 76 0.57 19.15 4.87
CA THR A 76 1.17 19.97 3.81
C THR A 76 0.72 21.41 3.94
N ASN A 77 1.58 22.35 3.55
CA ASN A 77 1.26 23.77 3.42
C ASN A 77 0.85 24.19 2.01
N SER A 78 0.81 23.24 1.08
CA SER A 78 0.33 23.44 -0.27
C SER A 78 -1.02 22.75 -0.45
N ALA A 79 -1.91 23.35 -1.25
CA ALA A 79 -3.19 22.73 -1.62
C ALA A 79 -3.03 21.49 -2.52
N LYS A 80 -1.81 20.96 -2.64
CA LYS A 80 -1.44 19.79 -3.39
C LYS A 80 -0.32 19.03 -2.70
N PHE A 81 -0.20 17.74 -3.01
CA PHE A 81 0.88 16.88 -2.52
C PHE A 81 1.16 15.76 -3.52
N ILE A 82 2.31 15.10 -3.35
CA ILE A 82 2.69 13.94 -4.14
C ILE A 82 2.38 12.67 -3.35
N ILE A 83 1.71 11.73 -4.00
CA ILE A 83 1.52 10.36 -3.52
C ILE A 83 2.29 9.40 -4.42
N SER A 84 3.06 8.51 -3.82
CA SER A 84 3.83 7.51 -4.57
C SER A 84 3.68 6.13 -3.96
N GLY A 85 3.87 5.11 -4.80
CA GLY A 85 3.74 3.73 -4.38
C GLY A 85 3.99 2.75 -5.51
N SER A 86 3.68 1.49 -5.20
CA SER A 86 3.75 0.38 -6.14
C SER A 86 2.44 -0.40 -6.18
N VAL A 87 2.19 -1.04 -7.32
CA VAL A 87 1.00 -1.84 -7.57
C VAL A 87 1.37 -3.07 -8.38
N ILE A 88 0.73 -4.18 -8.07
CA ILE A 88 0.94 -5.47 -8.72
C ILE A 88 -0.42 -6.00 -9.14
N ASN A 89 -0.51 -6.47 -10.39
CA ASN A 89 -1.71 -7.05 -11.02
C ASN A 89 -2.94 -6.11 -11.09
N TYR A 90 -2.71 -4.80 -11.16
CA TYR A 90 -3.73 -3.81 -11.51
C TYR A 90 -3.14 -2.79 -12.47
N GLU A 91 -3.86 -2.49 -13.54
CA GLU A 91 -3.41 -1.55 -14.57
C GLU A 91 -4.07 -0.19 -14.47
N LYS A 92 -5.10 0.00 -13.63
CA LYS A 92 -5.77 1.30 -13.43
C LYS A 92 -5.80 1.72 -11.98
N LEU A 93 -5.45 2.96 -11.70
CA LEU A 93 -5.56 3.56 -10.37
C LEU A 93 -6.45 4.81 -10.43
N ALA A 94 -7.49 4.84 -9.61
CA ALA A 94 -8.34 6.00 -9.38
C ALA A 94 -8.08 6.57 -7.98
N PHE A 95 -7.68 7.83 -7.91
CA PHE A 95 -7.38 8.56 -6.68
C PHE A 95 -8.62 9.33 -6.24
N PHE A 96 -8.93 9.23 -4.95
CA PHE A 96 -10.07 9.89 -4.34
C PHE A 96 -9.62 10.86 -3.26
N LEU A 97 -10.22 12.04 -3.26
CA LEU A 97 -10.07 13.08 -2.25
C LEU A 97 -11.45 13.40 -1.70
N ASN A 98 -11.64 13.30 -0.39
CA ASN A 98 -12.91 13.57 0.31
C ASN A 98 -14.13 12.82 -0.27
N GLY A 99 -13.89 11.67 -0.92
CA GLY A 99 -14.92 10.83 -1.55
C GLY A 99 -15.13 11.08 -3.04
N GLU A 100 -14.59 12.17 -3.59
CA GLU A 100 -14.66 12.49 -5.02
C GLU A 100 -13.44 11.93 -5.77
N LYS A 101 -13.64 11.44 -7.00
CA LYS A 101 -12.56 10.96 -7.84
C LYS A 101 -11.85 12.14 -8.50
N VAL A 102 -10.63 12.42 -8.08
CA VAL A 102 -9.84 13.58 -8.55
C VAL A 102 -8.86 13.22 -9.66
N LYS A 103 -8.44 11.96 -9.75
CA LYS A 103 -7.49 11.52 -10.77
C LYS A 103 -7.67 10.05 -11.12
N GLU A 104 -7.36 9.70 -12.35
CA GLU A 104 -7.28 8.30 -12.80
C GLU A 104 -6.09 8.14 -13.74
N ILE A 105 -5.31 7.08 -13.56
CA ILE A 105 -4.15 6.76 -14.40
C ILE A 105 -4.22 5.31 -14.86
N ASP A 106 -3.67 5.05 -16.05
CA ASP A 106 -3.46 3.72 -16.61
C ASP A 106 -1.95 3.38 -16.57
N LEU A 107 -1.57 2.38 -15.78
CA LEU A 107 -0.22 1.85 -15.62
C LEU A 107 0.05 0.79 -16.69
N LYS A 108 0.49 1.25 -17.87
CA LYS A 108 0.70 0.37 -19.04
C LYS A 108 1.97 -0.48 -18.96
N SER A 109 2.99 -0.02 -18.23
CA SER A 109 4.32 -0.65 -18.23
C SER A 109 5.17 -0.35 -16.99
N SER A 110 4.58 0.22 -15.94
CA SER A 110 5.27 0.53 -14.69
C SER A 110 4.43 0.05 -13.53
N ASP A 111 5.04 -0.71 -12.63
CA ASP A 111 4.41 -1.15 -11.38
C ASP A 111 4.49 -0.04 -10.32
N ASN A 112 5.26 1.03 -10.56
CA ASN A 112 5.36 2.18 -9.67
C ASN A 112 4.54 3.37 -10.20
N PHE A 113 4.00 4.16 -9.28
CA PHE A 113 3.31 5.42 -9.58
C PHE A 113 3.81 6.55 -8.67
N SER A 114 3.73 7.78 -9.17
CA SER A 114 4.02 9.00 -8.44
C SER A 114 3.16 10.12 -9.00
N GLU A 115 2.10 10.47 -8.28
CA GLU A 115 1.08 11.39 -8.76
C GLU A 115 0.94 12.60 -7.86
N GLU A 116 0.82 13.78 -8.46
CA GLU A 116 0.37 14.97 -7.75
C GLU A 116 -1.17 14.95 -7.63
N ILE A 117 -1.65 15.14 -6.39
CA ILE A 117 -3.05 15.30 -6.03
C ILE A 117 -3.24 16.72 -5.52
N GLY A 118 -4.17 17.46 -6.10
CA GLY A 118 -4.47 18.86 -5.78
C GLY A 118 -5.84 19.07 -5.15
N ASP A 119 -6.22 20.34 -5.05
CA ASP A 119 -7.54 20.81 -4.61
C ASP A 119 -7.90 20.38 -3.17
N LEU A 120 -6.91 20.36 -2.28
CA LEU A 120 -7.15 20.09 -0.87
C LEU A 120 -7.98 21.22 -0.25
N GLU A 121 -8.95 20.83 0.58
CA GLU A 121 -9.70 21.75 1.41
C GLU A 121 -8.91 22.07 2.68
N LYS A 122 -9.05 23.27 3.23
CA LYS A 122 -8.38 23.62 4.50
C LYS A 122 -8.78 22.63 5.59
N GLY A 123 -7.80 22.13 6.34
CA GLY A 123 -8.01 21.13 7.38
C GLY A 123 -7.75 19.69 6.91
N SER A 124 -8.44 18.73 7.53
CA SER A 124 -8.20 17.30 7.30
C SER A 124 -8.88 16.82 6.02
N ASN A 125 -8.09 16.28 5.09
CA ASN A 125 -8.54 15.69 3.84
C ASN A 125 -8.37 14.18 3.85
N LYS A 126 -9.37 13.43 3.39
CA LYS A 126 -9.33 11.98 3.31
C LYS A 126 -8.93 11.53 1.91
N VAL A 127 -7.90 10.69 1.83
CA VAL A 127 -7.31 10.23 0.58
C VAL A 127 -7.30 8.70 0.53
N TYR A 128 -7.72 8.12 -0.57
CA TYR A 128 -7.58 6.68 -0.84
C TYR A 128 -7.49 6.40 -2.33
N ILE A 129 -6.96 5.24 -2.69
CA ILE A 129 -6.83 4.80 -4.08
C ILE A 129 -7.70 3.56 -4.31
N LYS A 130 -8.38 3.51 -5.44
CA LYS A 130 -9.02 2.30 -5.96
C LYS A 130 -8.22 1.80 -7.17
N ALA A 131 -7.71 0.59 -7.06
CA ALA A 131 -7.04 -0.12 -8.13
C ALA A 131 -8.04 -1.05 -8.83
N SER A 132 -7.94 -1.19 -10.16
CA SER A 132 -8.73 -2.15 -10.93
C SER A 132 -7.93 -2.76 -12.08
N SER A 133 -8.22 -4.02 -12.40
CA SER A 133 -7.68 -4.65 -13.59
C SER A 133 -8.21 -4.01 -14.87
N SER A 134 -7.53 -4.25 -15.97
CA SER A 134 -7.90 -3.76 -17.32
C SER A 134 -9.31 -4.19 -17.73
N ASP A 135 -9.74 -5.38 -17.29
CA ASP A 135 -11.08 -5.92 -17.53
C ASP A 135 -12.10 -5.56 -16.44
N ASN A 136 -11.72 -4.72 -15.46
CA ASN A 136 -12.52 -4.29 -14.32
C ASN A 136 -13.07 -5.42 -13.42
N LYS A 137 -12.59 -6.66 -13.57
CA LYS A 137 -13.06 -7.81 -12.78
C LYS A 137 -12.45 -7.87 -11.39
N SER A 138 -11.18 -7.49 -11.24
CA SER A 138 -10.54 -7.37 -9.94
C SER A 138 -10.46 -5.91 -9.51
N LYS A 139 -10.73 -5.65 -8.23
CA LYS A 139 -10.67 -4.31 -7.64
C LYS A 139 -10.10 -4.38 -6.23
N LYS A 140 -9.32 -3.38 -5.85
CA LYS A 140 -8.82 -3.21 -4.48
C LYS A 140 -8.87 -1.76 -4.08
N THR A 141 -9.20 -1.50 -2.82
CA THR A 141 -9.16 -0.15 -2.24
C THR A 141 -8.10 -0.13 -1.15
N THR A 142 -7.31 0.93 -1.09
CA THR A 142 -6.33 1.14 -0.02
C THR A 142 -7.02 1.47 1.30
N ASN A 143 -6.24 1.57 2.37
CA ASN A 143 -6.68 2.29 3.55
C ASN A 143 -6.97 3.76 3.20
N THR A 144 -7.76 4.41 4.05
CA THR A 144 -7.96 5.86 3.99
C THR A 144 -6.86 6.55 4.79
N TYR A 145 -6.17 7.47 4.14
CA TYR A 145 -5.14 8.33 4.72
C TYR A 145 -5.74 9.70 5.01
N SER A 146 -5.28 10.35 6.08
CA SER A 146 -5.66 11.73 6.41
C SER A 146 -4.47 12.65 6.15
N VAL A 147 -4.67 13.67 5.32
CA VAL A 147 -3.69 14.71 5.01
C VAL A 147 -4.21 16.05 5.52
N LEU A 148 -3.52 16.66 6.47
CA LEU A 148 -3.86 17.99 6.96
C LEU A 148 -3.32 19.08 6.02
N PHE A 149 -4.19 19.87 5.40
CA PHE A 149 -3.79 21.06 4.68
C PHE A 149 -3.89 22.29 5.60
N LYS A 150 -2.74 22.93 5.83
CA LYS A 150 -2.62 24.17 6.61
C LYS A 150 -1.67 25.14 5.91
N GLU A 151 -2.21 26.20 5.31
CA GLU A 151 -1.42 27.23 4.61
C GLU A 151 -0.90 28.35 5.51
N GLU A 152 -1.47 28.51 6.70
CA GLU A 152 -1.19 29.63 7.58
C GLU A 152 0.06 29.35 8.42
N LYS A 153 0.96 30.33 8.45
CA LYS A 153 2.13 30.31 9.30
C LYS A 153 1.76 30.24 10.79
N PRO A 154 2.59 29.59 11.61
CA PRO A 154 2.37 29.57 13.04
C PRO A 154 2.47 30.99 13.61
N LYS A 155 1.58 31.33 14.54
CA LYS A 155 1.74 32.53 15.36
C LYS A 155 3.00 32.41 16.19
N LEU A 156 3.70 33.52 16.39
CA LEU A 156 4.90 33.57 17.21
C LEU A 156 4.96 34.93 17.89
N ASP A 157 4.67 35.01 19.17
CA ASP A 157 4.68 36.26 19.94
C ASP A 157 5.66 36.17 21.11
N ILE A 158 6.62 37.09 21.15
CA ILE A 158 7.59 37.17 22.24
C ILE A 158 7.05 38.14 23.28
N THR A 159 6.85 37.64 24.50
CA THR A 159 6.29 38.42 25.62
C THR A 159 7.38 39.04 26.47
N GLN A 160 8.54 38.37 26.57
CA GLN A 160 9.72 38.85 27.28
C GLN A 160 10.98 38.17 26.72
N PRO A 161 12.12 38.86 26.61
CA PRO A 161 12.28 40.31 26.76
C PRO A 161 11.69 41.09 25.58
N LYS A 162 11.65 42.42 25.70
CA LYS A 162 11.29 43.32 24.61
C LYS A 162 12.49 43.56 23.70
N ASP A 163 12.21 43.93 22.45
CA ASP A 163 13.27 44.29 21.52
C ASP A 163 14.05 45.50 22.03
N LYS A 164 15.38 45.40 21.95
CA LYS A 164 16.39 46.35 22.44
C LYS A 164 16.36 46.60 23.95
N GLU A 165 15.81 45.68 24.72
CA GLU A 165 15.85 45.76 26.18
C GLU A 165 17.30 45.65 26.69
N THR A 166 17.66 46.53 27.62
CA THR A 166 18.95 46.47 28.33
C THR A 166 18.83 45.56 29.55
N ILE A 167 19.77 44.63 29.66
CA ILE A 167 19.80 43.58 30.67
C ILE A 167 21.07 43.73 31.48
N SER A 168 20.99 43.64 32.81
CA SER A 168 22.15 43.69 33.72
C SER A 168 22.70 42.31 34.14
N GLN A 169 22.00 41.24 33.77
CA GLN A 169 22.37 39.85 34.06
C GLN A 169 22.88 39.14 32.79
N SER A 170 23.87 38.27 32.94
CA SER A 170 24.44 37.48 31.83
C SER A 170 23.53 36.36 31.32
N GLU A 171 22.35 36.19 31.91
CA GLU A 171 21.34 35.20 31.53
C GLU A 171 19.96 35.85 31.60
N ILE A 172 19.13 35.59 30.59
CA ILE A 172 17.75 36.09 30.51
C ILE A 172 16.77 34.94 30.32
N LEU A 173 15.56 35.15 30.83
CA LEU A 173 14.42 34.29 30.57
C LEU A 173 13.66 34.84 29.36
N LEU A 174 13.68 34.10 28.25
CA LEU A 174 12.84 34.35 27.09
C LEU A 174 11.51 33.62 27.28
N LYS A 175 10.41 34.33 27.05
CA LYS A 175 9.03 33.81 27.10
C LYS A 175 8.28 34.22 25.85
N GLY A 176 7.52 33.30 25.31
CA GLY A 176 6.63 33.59 24.20
C GLY A 176 5.42 32.67 24.15
N LEU A 177 4.56 32.98 23.17
CA LEU A 177 3.36 32.25 22.83
C LEU A 177 3.41 31.88 21.34
N THR A 178 2.95 30.69 21.00
CA THR A 178 2.76 30.22 19.63
C THR A 178 1.44 29.46 19.50
N ASP A 179 1.12 28.98 18.31
CA ASP A 179 -0.01 28.06 18.14
C ASP A 179 0.29 26.69 18.80
N LYS A 180 -0.76 25.90 19.03
CA LYS A 180 -0.59 24.52 19.50
C LYS A 180 0.14 23.67 18.46
N GLU A 181 0.85 22.65 18.92
CA GLU A 181 1.53 21.67 18.06
C GLU A 181 2.59 22.28 17.13
N VAL A 182 3.17 23.42 17.56
CA VAL A 182 4.29 24.09 16.89
C VAL A 182 5.59 23.72 17.57
N PHE A 183 6.64 23.54 16.77
CA PHE A 183 8.01 23.35 17.23
C PHE A 183 8.71 24.72 17.26
N ILE A 184 9.35 25.05 18.39
CA ILE A 184 10.12 26.28 18.56
C ILE A 184 11.60 25.94 18.65
N ARG A 185 12.43 26.75 17.96
CA ARG A 185 13.88 26.78 18.13
C ARG A 185 14.31 28.19 18.49
N VAL A 186 15.21 28.33 19.46
CA VAL A 186 15.82 29.59 19.88
C VAL A 186 17.33 29.45 19.73
N ASN A 187 17.95 30.26 18.87
CA ASN A 187 19.36 30.13 18.47
C ASN A 187 19.71 28.68 18.12
N ASP A 188 18.93 28.10 17.20
CA ASP A 188 19.02 26.70 16.76
C ASP A 188 18.69 25.61 17.79
N LEU A 189 18.49 25.94 19.06
CA LEU A 189 18.18 24.99 20.12
C LEU A 189 16.67 24.77 20.27
N PRO A 190 16.18 23.51 20.32
CA PRO A 190 14.75 23.24 20.49
C PRO A 190 14.24 23.66 21.86
N VAL A 191 13.05 24.26 21.90
CA VAL A 191 12.36 24.67 23.13
C VAL A 191 11.01 23.96 23.20
N VAL A 192 10.68 23.44 24.38
CA VAL A 192 9.41 22.77 24.61
C VAL A 192 8.29 23.81 24.65
N VAL A 193 7.24 23.53 23.88
CA VAL A 193 5.98 24.29 23.87
C VAL A 193 4.95 23.50 24.68
N ASP A 194 4.22 24.16 25.57
CA ASP A 194 3.16 23.54 26.35
C ASP A 194 1.87 23.34 25.53
N ALA A 195 0.87 22.69 26.14
CA ALA A 195 -0.41 22.37 25.48
C ALA A 195 -1.26 23.61 25.09
N VAL A 196 -0.91 24.79 25.62
CA VAL A 196 -1.60 26.06 25.38
C VAL A 196 -0.78 26.96 24.44
N GLY A 197 0.44 26.56 24.08
CA GLY A 197 1.31 27.30 23.16
C GLY A 197 2.36 28.17 23.87
N ASN A 198 2.48 28.12 25.20
CA ASN A 198 3.53 28.88 25.88
C ASN A 198 4.86 28.16 25.77
N PHE A 199 5.92 28.93 25.62
CA PHE A 199 7.28 28.42 25.69
C PHE A 199 8.16 29.39 26.47
N GLN A 200 9.17 28.83 27.12
CA GLN A 200 10.18 29.63 27.79
C GLN A 200 11.53 28.92 27.78
N THR A 201 12.61 29.69 27.72
CA THR A 201 13.97 29.18 27.79
C THR A 201 14.91 30.23 28.35
N ASN A 202 15.99 29.78 28.99
CA ASN A 202 17.05 30.69 29.41
C ASN A 202 18.08 30.86 28.29
N ILE A 203 18.55 32.09 28.11
CA ILE A 203 19.55 32.43 27.10
C ILE A 203 20.71 33.12 27.80
N ARG A 204 21.92 32.60 27.59
CA ARG A 204 23.15 33.23 28.06
C ARG A 204 23.57 34.33 27.11
N LEU A 205 23.79 35.52 27.63
CA LEU A 205 24.18 36.72 26.87
C LEU A 205 25.69 36.94 26.91
N LYS A 206 26.21 37.56 25.85
CA LYS A 206 27.55 38.13 25.76
C LYS A 206 27.47 39.64 25.96
N GLU A 207 28.49 40.25 26.53
CA GLU A 207 28.53 41.71 26.75
C GLU A 207 28.26 42.44 25.42
N GLY A 208 27.40 43.46 25.44
CA GLY A 208 26.95 44.20 24.27
C GLY A 208 25.67 43.65 23.64
N GLU A 209 25.54 43.82 22.32
CA GLU A 209 24.35 43.40 21.55
C GLU A 209 24.31 41.88 21.35
N ASN A 210 23.14 41.29 21.55
CA ASN A 210 22.87 39.88 21.33
C ASN A 210 21.64 39.75 20.43
N LEU A 211 21.86 39.22 19.23
CA LEU A 211 20.78 38.84 18.33
C LEU A 211 20.30 37.43 18.69
N ILE A 212 19.02 37.32 19.04
CA ILE A 212 18.35 36.06 19.35
C ILE A 212 17.40 35.75 18.20
N GLU A 213 17.62 34.62 17.54
CA GLU A 213 16.71 34.12 16.51
C GLU A 213 15.72 33.14 17.15
N ILE A 214 14.42 33.35 16.92
CA ILE A 214 13.34 32.47 17.34
C ILE A 214 12.60 32.00 16.09
N VAL A 215 12.60 30.69 15.86
CA VAL A 215 11.95 30.04 14.71
C VAL A 215 10.82 29.15 15.19
N ALA A 216 9.62 29.39 14.68
CA ALA A 216 8.44 28.57 14.86
C ALA A 216 8.16 27.78 13.58
N SER A 217 7.98 26.47 13.68
CA SER A 217 7.63 25.60 12.56
C SER A 217 6.49 24.66 12.91
N ASP A 218 5.49 24.54 12.04
CA ASP A 218 4.39 23.59 12.23
C ASP A 218 4.58 22.27 11.48
N ILE A 219 3.66 21.31 11.71
CA ILE A 219 3.69 19.99 11.08
C ILE A 219 3.49 20.01 9.55
N ALA A 220 2.91 21.09 9.02
CA ALA A 220 2.66 21.28 7.59
C ALA A 220 3.89 21.87 6.87
N GLY A 221 4.92 22.26 7.60
CA GLY A 221 6.14 22.86 7.08
C GLY A 221 6.08 24.39 6.96
N ASN A 222 5.07 25.05 7.56
CA ASN A 222 5.07 26.51 7.64
C ASN A 222 6.06 26.99 8.69
N ILE A 223 6.76 28.08 8.38
CA ILE A 223 7.81 28.66 9.22
C ILE A 223 7.56 30.15 9.44
N GLU A 224 7.69 30.58 10.69
CA GLU A 224 7.75 31.98 11.09
C GLU A 224 9.01 32.24 11.92
N THR A 225 9.74 33.31 11.61
CA THR A 225 11.01 33.66 12.27
C THR A 225 10.91 35.07 12.85
N LYS A 226 11.28 35.23 14.13
CA LYS A 226 11.46 36.53 14.78
C LYS A 226 12.88 36.68 15.27
N ASN A 227 13.45 37.85 15.00
CA ASN A 227 14.75 38.26 15.51
C ASN A 227 14.55 39.29 16.62
N LEU A 228 15.15 39.04 17.77
CA LEU A 228 15.07 39.89 18.95
C LEU A 228 16.47 40.36 19.32
N ASN A 229 16.71 41.67 19.36
CA ASN A 229 17.98 42.20 19.81
C ASN A 229 17.90 42.55 21.31
N VAL A 230 18.86 42.13 22.12
CA VAL A 230 18.96 42.52 23.54
C VAL A 230 20.37 43.01 23.84
N ILE A 231 20.48 43.97 24.76
CA ILE A 231 21.76 44.60 25.09
C ILE A 231 22.12 44.18 26.51
N TYR A 232 23.13 43.32 26.66
CA TYR A 232 23.67 43.00 27.97
C TYR A 232 24.76 44.01 28.34
N GLN A 233 24.55 44.74 29.42
CA GLN A 233 25.53 45.66 29.98
C GLN A 233 25.72 45.29 31.45
N LYS A 234 26.92 44.87 31.80
CA LYS A 234 27.27 44.57 33.18
C LYS A 234 27.25 45.86 34.01
N GLU A 235 26.55 45.83 35.14
CA GLU A 235 26.61 46.88 36.16
C GLU A 235 28.00 47.01 36.78
#